data_AF-A0A5N4DI83-F1
#
_entry.id   AF-A0A5N4DI83-F1
#
_cell.length_a   1.000
_cell.length_b   1.000
_cell.length_c   1.000
_cell.angle_alpha   90.00
_cell.angle_beta   90.00
_cell.angle_gamma   90.00
#
_symmetry.space_group_name_H-M   'P 1'
#
loop_
_entity.id
_entity.type
_entity.pdbx_description
1 polymer ?
#
loop_
_entity_poly.entity_id
_entity_poly.type
_entity_poly.pdbx_seq_one_letter_code
_entity_poly.pdbx_strand_id
1 'polypeptide(L)'
;MAPPSVFAEVPQAQPVLVFKLTADFREDPDPRKVNLGVGAYRTDDCQPWVLPVVRKVEQKIAHDSSLNHEYLPILGLAEFRSCASRLALGDDSPALQEKRVSFG
;
A
#
# COMPACT_ATOMS: atom_id res chain seq x y z
N MET A 1 26.00 33.15 20.95
CA MET A 1 24.87 32.22 21.07
C MET A 1 24.33 31.96 19.67
N ALA A 2 24.12 30.70 19.29
CA ALA A 2 23.49 30.40 18.00
C ALA A 2 22.01 30.82 18.03
N PRO A 3 21.45 31.27 16.90
CA PRO A 3 20.01 31.54 16.82
C PRO A 3 19.21 30.26 17.09
N PRO A 4 18.00 30.38 17.69
CA PRO A 4 17.14 29.23 17.91
C PRO A 4 16.79 28.56 16.58
N SER A 5 16.53 27.24 16.63
CA SER A 5 16.08 26.47 15.47
C SER A 5 14.81 27.07 14.88
N VAL A 6 14.70 27.12 13.55
CA VAL A 6 13.46 27.50 12.85
C VAL A 6 12.28 26.57 13.17
N PHE A 7 12.56 25.39 13.74
CA PHE A 7 11.56 24.41 14.18
C PHE A 7 11.23 24.48 15.67
N ALA A 8 11.81 25.41 16.44
CA ALA A 8 11.72 25.44 17.91
C ALA A 8 10.27 25.52 18.43
N GLU A 9 9.36 26.12 17.65
CA GLU A 9 7.96 26.32 18.02
C GLU A 9 7.00 25.41 17.26
N VAL A 10 7.50 24.46 16.45
CA VAL A 10 6.63 23.56 15.69
C VAL A 10 6.01 22.55 16.67
N PRO A 11 4.68 22.59 16.90
CA PRO A 11 4.05 21.68 17.84
C PRO A 11 4.00 20.26 17.25
N GLN A 12 4.11 19.27 18.12
CA GLN A 12 3.92 17.87 17.72
C GLN A 12 2.44 17.63 17.36
N ALA A 13 2.19 17.12 16.16
CA ALA A 13 0.87 16.71 15.74
C ALA A 13 0.37 15.51 16.57
N GLN A 14 -0.95 15.41 16.77
CA GLN A 14 -1.53 14.24 17.41
C GLN A 14 -1.30 12.99 16.55
N PRO A 15 -0.97 11.84 17.18
CA PRO A 15 -0.81 10.59 16.44
C PRO A 15 -2.10 10.17 15.73
N VAL A 16 -1.96 9.63 14.53
CA VAL A 16 -3.08 8.92 13.89
C VAL A 16 -3.37 7.65 14.70
N LEU A 17 -4.59 7.55 15.23
CA LEU A 17 -4.97 6.53 16.22
C LEU A 17 -4.61 5.10 15.81
N VAL A 18 -4.82 4.75 14.54
CA VAL A 18 -4.53 3.40 14.03
C VAL A 18 -3.04 3.05 14.09
N PHE A 19 -2.15 4.03 13.87
CA PHE A 19 -0.70 3.82 13.97
C PHE A 19 -0.24 3.80 15.41
N LYS A 20 -0.83 4.64 16.28
CA LYS A 20 -0.55 4.61 17.72
C LYS A 20 -0.89 3.25 18.33
N LEU A 21 -2.06 2.70 18.01
CA LEU A 21 -2.46 1.37 18.49
C LEU A 21 -1.50 0.27 18.04
N THR A 22 -0.98 0.36 16.81
CA THR A 22 0.03 -0.60 16.32
C THR A 22 1.36 -0.46 17.05
N ALA A 23 1.78 0.77 17.37
CA ALA A 23 2.98 1.03 18.16
C ALA A 23 2.83 0.49 19.58
N ASP A 24 1.70 0.79 20.24
CA ASP A 24 1.39 0.32 21.60
C ASP A 24 1.36 -1.20 21.66
N PHE A 25 0.72 -1.86 20.67
CA PHE A 25 0.77 -3.31 20.55
C PHE A 25 2.20 -3.85 20.41
N ARG A 26 3.10 -3.17 19.70
CA ARG A 26 4.50 -3.63 19.56
C ARG A 26 5.27 -3.50 20.87
N GLU A 27 5.05 -2.41 21.59
CA GLU A 27 5.71 -2.10 22.85
C GLU A 27 5.16 -2.90 24.05
N ASP A 28 3.92 -3.39 23.97
CA ASP A 28 3.31 -4.22 25.00
C ASP A 28 4.11 -5.52 25.22
N PRO A 29 4.63 -5.79 26.43
CA PRO A 29 5.40 -7.00 26.71
C PRO A 29 4.53 -8.23 27.01
N ASP A 30 3.20 -8.11 27.17
CA ASP A 30 2.34 -9.25 27.50
C ASP A 30 2.37 -10.29 26.35
N PRO A 31 2.78 -11.54 26.60
CA PRO A 31 2.83 -12.57 25.56
C PRO A 31 1.46 -12.96 25.00
N ARG A 32 0.36 -12.54 25.64
CA ARG A 32 -1.02 -12.80 25.22
C ARG A 32 -1.64 -11.63 24.47
N LYS A 33 -0.88 -10.58 24.16
CA LYS A 33 -1.36 -9.41 23.41
C LYS A 33 -1.94 -9.82 22.05
N VAL A 34 -3.03 -9.18 21.65
CA VAL A 34 -3.70 -9.43 20.37
C VAL A 34 -3.85 -8.11 19.62
N ASN A 35 -3.46 -8.09 18.34
CA ASN A 35 -3.63 -6.92 17.48
C ASN A 35 -4.92 -7.03 16.67
N LEU A 36 -5.94 -6.28 17.08
CA LEU A 36 -7.20 -6.12 16.35
C LEU A 36 -7.36 -4.71 15.76
N GLY A 37 -6.26 -3.96 15.65
CA GLY A 37 -6.29 -2.55 15.24
C GLY A 37 -6.30 -2.36 13.73
N VAL A 38 -5.17 -2.67 13.07
CA VAL A 38 -5.05 -2.52 11.62
C VAL A 38 -5.69 -3.71 10.92
N GLY A 39 -6.54 -3.45 9.93
CA GLY A 39 -7.13 -4.46 9.04
C GLY A 39 -6.13 -5.05 8.04
N ALA A 40 -4.99 -5.54 8.52
CA ALA A 40 -3.96 -6.20 7.71
C ALA A 40 -4.05 -7.71 7.91
N TYR A 41 -4.13 -8.45 6.80
CA TYR A 41 -4.25 -9.90 6.84
C TYR A 41 -3.00 -10.56 7.46
N ARG A 42 -3.24 -11.66 8.18
CA ARG A 42 -2.23 -12.43 8.89
C ARG A 42 -2.42 -13.92 8.64
N THR A 43 -1.33 -14.67 8.76
CA THR A 43 -1.36 -16.13 8.83
C THR A 43 -1.93 -16.58 10.18
N ASP A 44 -2.14 -17.90 10.33
CA ASP A 44 -2.54 -18.51 11.61
C ASP A 44 -1.54 -18.22 12.75
N ASP A 45 -0.25 -18.10 12.42
CA ASP A 45 0.83 -17.70 13.34
C ASP A 45 0.94 -16.17 13.55
N CYS A 46 -0.10 -15.42 13.16
CA CYS A 46 -0.17 -13.96 13.28
C CYS A 46 0.94 -13.19 12.54
N GLN A 47 1.53 -13.78 11.49
CA GLN A 47 2.57 -13.15 10.67
C GLN A 47 1.98 -12.44 9.43
N PRO A 48 2.65 -11.42 8.86
CA PRO A 48 2.25 -10.83 7.59
C PRO A 48 2.20 -11.88 6.48
N TRP A 49 1.10 -11.93 5.72
CA TRP A 49 0.95 -12.87 4.62
C TRP A 49 1.19 -12.20 3.26
N VAL A 50 2.18 -12.71 2.53
CA VAL A 50 2.40 -12.35 1.12
C VAL A 50 1.74 -13.40 0.25
N LEU A 51 0.77 -12.98 -0.58
CA LEU A 51 0.06 -13.90 -1.47
C LEU A 51 1.04 -14.61 -2.42
N PRO A 52 0.89 -15.93 -2.67
CA PRO A 52 1.79 -16.68 -3.55
C PRO A 52 1.94 -16.08 -4.96
N VAL A 53 0.86 -15.52 -5.51
CA VAL A 53 0.88 -14.85 -6.83
C VAL A 53 1.75 -13.60 -6.82
N VAL A 54 1.72 -12.81 -5.75
CA VAL A 54 2.55 -11.61 -5.61
C VAL A 54 4.03 -12.00 -5.59
N ARG A 55 4.39 -12.96 -4.74
CA ARG A 55 5.77 -13.48 -4.65
C ARG A 55 6.29 -13.97 -6.02
N LYS A 56 5.45 -14.69 -6.78
CA LYS A 56 5.79 -15.18 -8.12
C LYS A 56 6.03 -14.04 -9.11
N VAL A 57 5.20 -12.99 -9.07
CA VAL A 57 5.32 -11.85 -9.99
C VAL A 57 6.51 -10.96 -9.61
N GLU A 58 6.76 -10.73 -8.33
CA GLU A 58 7.96 -10.00 -7.84
C GLU A 58 9.25 -10.67 -8.33
N GLN A 59 9.33 -12.00 -8.24
CA GLN A 59 10.47 -12.75 -8.79
C GLN A 59 10.59 -12.54 -10.31
N LYS A 60 9.48 -12.59 -11.06
CA LYS A 60 9.52 -12.35 -12.51
C LYS A 60 10.02 -10.95 -12.84
N ILE A 61 9.51 -9.92 -12.16
CA ILE A 61 9.91 -8.52 -12.33
C ILE A 61 11.41 -8.38 -12.06
N ALA A 62 11.90 -8.96 -10.97
CA ALA A 62 13.32 -8.88 -10.61
C ALA A 62 14.27 -9.57 -11.60
N HIS A 63 13.78 -10.56 -12.36
CA HIS A 63 14.57 -11.27 -13.37
C HIS A 63 14.39 -10.70 -14.80
N ASP A 64 13.51 -9.72 -14.98
CA ASP A 64 13.24 -9.13 -16.29
C ASP A 64 14.17 -7.95 -16.54
N SER A 65 15.23 -8.19 -17.31
CA SER A 65 16.22 -7.17 -17.65
C SER A 65 15.71 -6.09 -18.62
N SER A 66 14.49 -6.23 -19.16
CA SER A 66 13.88 -5.21 -20.01
C SER A 66 13.20 -4.10 -19.21
N LEU A 67 12.87 -4.36 -17.94
CA LEU A 67 12.29 -3.37 -17.04
C LEU A 67 13.34 -2.38 -16.57
N ASN A 68 12.91 -1.15 -16.33
CA ASN A 68 13.74 -0.08 -15.80
C ASN A 68 12.97 0.71 -14.74
N HIS A 69 13.64 1.69 -14.14
CA HIS A 69 13.07 2.57 -13.12
C HIS A 69 12.77 3.98 -13.65
N GLU A 70 12.54 4.12 -14.96
CA GLU A 70 12.15 5.38 -15.57
C GLU A 70 10.74 5.81 -15.10
N TYR A 71 10.46 7.10 -15.29
CA TYR A 71 9.16 7.65 -14.94
C TYR A 71 8.04 7.02 -15.78
N LEU A 72 6.99 6.61 -15.09
CA LEU A 72 5.71 6.34 -15.73
C LEU A 72 5.04 7.66 -16.17
N PRO A 73 4.07 7.60 -17.10
CA PRO A 73 3.19 8.72 -17.37
C PRO A 73 2.48 9.22 -16.09
N ILE A 74 1.97 10.45 -16.11
CA ILE A 74 1.27 11.08 -14.96
C ILE A 74 0.16 10.17 -14.40
N LEU A 75 -0.55 9.49 -15.29
CA LEU A 75 -1.65 8.61 -14.91
C LEU A 75 -1.20 7.20 -14.48
N GLY A 76 0.10 6.91 -14.52
CA GLY A 76 0.69 5.60 -14.22
C GLY A 76 0.68 4.64 -15.41
N LEU A 77 0.87 3.35 -15.10
CA LEU A 77 0.96 2.28 -16.09
C LEU A 77 -0.41 1.99 -16.74
N ALA A 78 -0.47 1.99 -18.07
CA ALA A 78 -1.73 1.82 -18.81
C ALA A 78 -2.39 0.46 -18.54
N GLU A 79 -1.58 -0.60 -18.53
CA GLU A 79 -2.00 -1.98 -18.29
C GLU A 79 -2.55 -2.14 -16.87
N PHE A 80 -1.94 -1.50 -15.88
CA PHE A 80 -2.44 -1.52 -14.50
C PHE A 80 -3.82 -0.89 -14.41
N ARG A 81 -4.01 0.31 -14.98
CA ARG A 81 -5.33 0.99 -14.97
C ARG A 81 -6.39 0.15 -15.67
N SER A 82 -6.07 -0.42 -16.82
CA SER A 82 -6.99 -1.29 -17.56
C SER A 82 -7.41 -2.52 -16.74
N CYS A 83 -6.43 -3.23 -16.16
CA CYS A 83 -6.70 -4.41 -15.33
C CYS A 83 -7.46 -4.05 -14.05
N ALA A 84 -7.12 -2.95 -13.38
CA ALA A 84 -7.81 -2.48 -12.18
C ALA A 84 -9.28 -2.15 -12.46
N SER A 85 -9.56 -1.53 -13.61
CA SER A 85 -10.93 -1.21 -14.05
C SER A 85 -11.75 -2.46 -14.31
N ARG A 86 -11.16 -3.43 -15.01
CA ARG A 86 -11.78 -4.74 -15.26
C ARG A 86 -12.07 -5.49 -13.95
N LEU A 87 -11.12 -5.48 -13.02
CA LEU A 87 -11.29 -6.09 -11.71
C LEU A 87 -12.43 -5.45 -10.92
N ALA A 88 -12.54 -4.13 -10.94
CA ALA A 88 -13.55 -3.39 -10.17
C ALA A 88 -14.95 -3.46 -10.80
N LEU A 89 -15.06 -3.42 -12.13
CA LEU A 89 -16.33 -3.31 -12.83
C LEU A 89 -16.84 -4.64 -13.41
N GLY A 90 -15.97 -5.65 -13.53
CA GLY A 90 -16.23 -6.88 -14.26
C GLY A 90 -16.02 -6.73 -15.76
N ASP A 91 -15.59 -7.81 -16.42
CA ASP A 91 -15.26 -7.81 -17.85
C ASP A 91 -16.47 -7.49 -18.76
N ASP A 92 -17.67 -7.83 -18.30
CA ASP A 92 -18.92 -7.61 -19.04
C ASP A 92 -19.57 -6.25 -18.74
N SER A 93 -18.87 -5.35 -18.03
CA SER A 93 -19.40 -4.03 -17.69
C SER A 93 -19.77 -3.23 -18.95
N PRO A 94 -21.01 -2.71 -19.07
CA PRO A 94 -21.38 -1.81 -20.16
C PRO A 94 -20.46 -0.59 -20.24
N ALA A 95 -19.94 -0.10 -19.11
CA ALA A 95 -19.03 1.04 -19.09
C ALA A 95 -17.70 0.76 -19.80
N LEU A 96 -17.22 -0.48 -19.76
CA LEU A 96 -16.02 -0.91 -20.49
C LEU A 96 -16.35 -1.12 -21.98
N GLN A 97 -17.45 -1.81 -22.28
CA GLN A 97 -17.86 -2.11 -23.66
C GLN A 97 -18.19 -0.84 -24.46
N GLU A 98 -18.86 0.12 -23.83
CA GLU A 98 -19.20 1.42 -24.41
C GLU A 98 -18.03 2.43 -24.35
N LYS A 99 -16.85 2.01 -23.89
CA LYS A 99 -15.63 2.85 -23.78
C LYS A 99 -15.83 4.12 -22.96
N ARG A 100 -16.68 4.07 -21.93
CA ARG A 100 -16.91 5.17 -20.99
C ARG A 100 -15.89 5.22 -19.85
N VAL A 101 -15.15 4.13 -19.64
CA VAL A 101 -13.98 4.12 -18.77
C VAL A 101 -12.79 4.66 -19.56
N SER A 102 -12.49 5.93 -19.37
CA SER A 102 -11.36 6.61 -20.00
C SER A 102 -10.40 7.12 -18.94
N PHE A 103 -9.12 6.98 -19.24
CA PHE A 103 -8.01 7.62 -18.55
C PHE A 103 -7.37 8.47 -19.64
N GLY A 104 -7.51 9.79 -19.55
CA GLY A 104 -7.23 10.73 -20.64
C GLY A 104 -5.88 10.60 -21.33
#